data_AF-A0A453HBQ4-F1
#
_entry.id   AF-A0A453HBQ4-F1
#
_cell.length_a   1.000
_cell.length_b   1.000
_cell.length_c   1.000
_cell.angle_alpha   90.00
_cell.angle_beta   90.00
_cell.angle_gamma   90.00
#
_symmetry.space_group_name_H-M   'P 1'
#
loop_
_entity.id
_entity.type
_entity.pdbx_description
1 polymer ?
#
loop_
_entity_poly.entity_id
_entity_poly.type
_entity_poly.pdbx_seq_one_letter_code
_entity_poly.pdbx_strand_id
1 'polypeptide(L)'
;MGEYFCRACKFFDDDVDKEQYHCKDCGICRVGGKDNFFHCKKCGSCYSVTLRDKHVCIEGSMKNNCPICYEYLFDSLRESSVLRCGHTMHLQCFHEMLKHDKFTCPMCSVSIFDMEKFLRALDAEVGISSVRSTATISSWVPFRVNFPFTFLAPA
;
A
#
# COMPACT_ATOMS: atom_id res chain seq x y z
N MET A 1 -26.50 14.06 25.41
CA MET A 1 -27.50 13.33 24.62
C MET A 1 -26.76 13.01 23.35
N GLY A 2 -26.53 11.74 23.03
CA GLY A 2 -25.69 11.34 21.91
C GLY A 2 -26.15 12.00 20.61
N GLU A 3 -25.44 13.04 20.20
CA GLU A 3 -25.78 13.86 19.03
C GLU A 3 -25.57 13.04 17.74
N TYR A 4 -24.70 12.02 17.75
CA TYR A 4 -24.59 11.03 16.69
C TYR A 4 -25.11 9.65 17.14
N PHE A 5 -26.14 9.16 16.44
CA PHE A 5 -26.64 7.79 16.60
C PHE A 5 -26.70 7.08 15.25
N CYS A 6 -25.97 5.97 15.13
CA CYS A 6 -26.09 5.05 14.02
C CYS A 6 -26.95 3.84 14.41
N ARG A 7 -28.17 3.76 13.87
CA ARG A 7 -29.07 2.62 14.08
C ARG A 7 -28.53 1.29 13.50
N ALA A 8 -27.78 1.35 12.41
CA ALA A 8 -27.24 0.15 11.74
C ALA A 8 -26.12 -0.49 12.58
N CYS A 9 -25.16 0.31 13.05
CA CYS A 9 -24.06 -0.16 13.90
C CYS A 9 -24.42 -0.18 15.39
N LYS A 10 -25.61 0.31 15.78
CA LYS A 10 -26.04 0.57 17.17
C LYS A 10 -25.00 1.36 17.97
N PHE A 11 -24.33 2.28 17.29
CA PHE A 11 -23.24 3.07 17.83
C PHE A 11 -23.75 4.47 18.20
N PHE A 12 -23.38 4.92 19.40
CA PHE A 12 -23.71 6.23 19.94
C PHE A 12 -22.42 6.97 20.25
N ASP A 13 -22.32 8.22 19.81
CA ASP A 13 -21.20 9.11 20.08
C ASP A 13 -21.76 10.51 20.36
N ASP A 14 -21.28 11.15 21.42
CA ASP A 14 -21.69 12.51 21.80
C ASP A 14 -20.80 13.58 21.13
N ASP A 15 -19.63 13.22 20.57
CA ASP A 15 -18.68 14.16 19.94
C ASP A 15 -18.99 14.37 18.45
N VAL A 16 -19.77 15.39 18.08
CA VAL A 16 -20.08 15.69 16.66
C VAL A 16 -18.92 16.29 15.87
N ASP A 17 -17.89 16.79 16.54
CA ASP A 17 -16.72 17.41 15.89
C ASP A 17 -15.93 16.42 15.02
N LYS A 18 -16.11 15.11 15.23
CA LYS A 18 -15.45 14.07 14.43
C LYS A 18 -16.15 13.84 13.09
N GLU A 19 -17.29 14.50 12.85
CA GLU A 19 -18.08 14.40 11.63
C GLU A 19 -18.35 12.94 11.23
N GLN A 20 -18.86 12.14 12.17
CA GLN A 20 -19.12 10.73 11.95
C GLN A 20 -20.22 10.53 10.91
N TYR A 21 -20.07 9.50 10.08
CA TYR A 21 -21.07 9.11 9.11
C TYR A 21 -21.07 7.60 8.88
N HIS A 22 -22.25 7.06 8.60
CA HIS A 22 -22.40 5.65 8.26
C HIS A 22 -22.27 5.43 6.76
N CYS A 23 -21.34 4.57 6.33
CA CYS A 23 -21.27 4.13 4.94
C CYS A 23 -22.14 2.88 4.75
N LYS A 24 -23.19 2.99 3.95
CA LYS A 24 -24.13 1.88 3.68
C LYS A 24 -23.48 0.73 2.93
N ASP A 25 -22.59 1.03 1.99
CA ASP A 25 -21.91 0.01 1.17
C ASP A 25 -20.85 -0.77 1.97
N CYS A 26 -20.17 -0.13 2.93
CA CYS A 26 -19.23 -0.81 3.83
C CYS A 26 -19.89 -1.38 5.09
N GLY A 27 -21.07 -0.91 5.49
CA GLY A 27 -21.76 -1.36 6.70
C GLY A 27 -21.14 -0.87 8.03
N ILE A 28 -20.21 0.09 7.98
CA ILE A 28 -19.49 0.61 9.16
C ILE A 28 -19.60 2.13 9.27
N CYS A 29 -19.49 2.65 10.49
CA CYS A 29 -19.35 4.08 10.75
C CYS A 29 -17.89 4.51 10.53
N ARG A 30 -17.71 5.64 9.85
CA ARG A 30 -16.41 6.32 9.67
C ARG A 30 -16.49 7.75 10.19
N VAL A 31 -15.35 8.39 10.30
CA VAL A 31 -15.18 9.77 10.80
C VAL A 31 -14.50 10.64 9.74
N GLY A 32 -14.61 11.96 9.87
CA GLY A 32 -13.97 12.95 8.97
C GLY A 32 -14.87 13.51 7.87
N GLY A 33 -16.19 13.41 8.02
CA GLY A 33 -17.17 14.10 7.17
C GLY A 33 -17.55 13.31 5.92
N LYS A 34 -18.85 13.11 5.72
CA LYS A 34 -19.37 12.34 4.59
C LYS A 34 -18.95 12.90 3.23
N ASP A 35 -18.80 14.22 3.12
CA ASP A 35 -18.47 14.91 1.86
C ASP A 35 -16.98 14.82 1.50
N ASN A 36 -16.12 14.54 2.49
CA ASN A 36 -14.68 14.37 2.29
C ASN A 36 -14.31 12.95 1.85
N PHE A 37 -15.25 12.01 1.85
CA PHE A 37 -15.02 10.62 1.49
C PHE A 37 -15.98 10.14 0.41
N PHE A 38 -15.54 9.18 -0.39
CA PHE A 38 -16.38 8.49 -1.35
C PHE A 38 -16.15 6.98 -1.27
N HIS A 39 -17.22 6.22 -1.47
CA HIS A 39 -17.13 4.77 -1.56
C HIS A 39 -16.83 4.34 -3.00
N CYS A 40 -15.73 3.62 -3.20
CA CYS A 40 -15.40 3.02 -4.48
C CYS A 40 -16.02 1.62 -4.56
N LYS A 41 -17.08 1.45 -5.37
CA LYS A 41 -17.78 0.15 -5.53
C LYS A 41 -16.89 -0.95 -6.09
N LYS A 42 -15.91 -0.61 -6.93
CA LYS A 42 -14.96 -1.57 -7.50
C LYS A 42 -14.00 -2.12 -6.45
N CYS A 43 -13.40 -1.23 -5.64
CA CYS A 43 -12.50 -1.62 -4.56
C CYS A 43 -13.23 -2.20 -3.35
N GLY A 44 -14.48 -1.79 -3.12
CA GLY A 44 -15.25 -2.10 -1.91
C GLY A 44 -14.78 -1.31 -0.68
N SER A 45 -14.14 -0.15 -0.84
CA SER A 45 -13.60 0.65 0.27
C SER A 45 -13.94 2.14 0.12
N CYS A 46 -13.99 2.84 1.26
CA CYS A 46 -14.11 4.29 1.29
C CYS A 46 -12.74 4.95 1.29
N TYR A 47 -12.54 5.90 0.38
CA TYR A 47 -11.34 6.73 0.27
C TYR A 47 -11.70 8.21 0.41
N SER A 48 -10.73 9.05 0.71
CA SER A 48 -10.93 10.51 0.65
C SER A 48 -11.23 10.94 -0.80
N VAL A 49 -12.10 11.93 -1.00
CA VAL A 49 -12.39 12.53 -2.31
C VAL A 49 -11.15 13.00 -3.05
N THR A 50 -10.08 13.32 -2.33
CA THR A 50 -8.77 13.64 -2.92
C THR A 50 -8.17 12.49 -3.74
N LEU A 51 -8.49 11.23 -3.41
CA LEU A 51 -8.06 10.00 -4.10
C LEU A 51 -9.04 9.56 -5.20
N ARG A 52 -10.07 10.33 -5.49
CA ARG A 52 -10.97 10.08 -6.62
C ARG A 52 -10.13 10.04 -7.90
N ASP A 53 -10.25 8.93 -8.63
CA ASP A 53 -9.53 8.63 -9.88
C ASP A 53 -8.00 8.51 -9.82
N LYS A 54 -7.37 8.72 -8.65
CA LYS A 54 -5.91 8.59 -8.47
C LYS A 54 -5.48 7.31 -7.74
N HIS A 55 -6.41 6.63 -7.08
CA HIS A 55 -6.09 5.37 -6.40
C HIS A 55 -6.00 4.21 -7.40
N VAL A 56 -5.13 3.24 -7.09
CA VAL A 56 -5.05 1.99 -7.86
C VAL A 56 -6.33 1.19 -7.58
N CYS A 57 -7.24 1.22 -8.54
CA CYS A 57 -8.55 0.60 -8.41
C CYS A 57 -8.49 -0.85 -8.89
N ILE A 58 -8.47 -1.79 -7.94
CA ILE A 58 -8.52 -3.23 -8.22
C ILE A 58 -9.86 -3.77 -7.76
N GLU A 59 -10.51 -4.51 -8.65
CA GLU A 59 -11.80 -5.12 -8.35
C GLU A 59 -11.66 -6.11 -7.20
N GLY A 60 -12.53 -5.96 -6.20
CA GLY A 60 -12.58 -6.87 -5.07
C GLY A 60 -11.37 -6.83 -4.15
N SER A 61 -10.53 -5.77 -4.20
CA SER A 61 -9.33 -5.64 -3.35
C SER A 61 -9.62 -6.03 -1.89
N MET A 62 -10.66 -5.45 -1.27
CA MET A 62 -11.05 -5.74 0.12
C MET A 62 -11.84 -7.03 0.34
N LYS A 63 -12.34 -7.66 -0.73
CA LYS A 63 -13.09 -8.92 -0.66
C LYS A 63 -12.18 -10.14 -0.87
N ASN A 64 -10.93 -10.02 -0.43
CA ASN A 64 -9.94 -11.08 -0.49
C ASN A 64 -9.53 -11.53 0.92
N ASN A 65 -8.95 -12.71 1.00
CA ASN A 65 -8.33 -13.21 2.21
C ASN A 65 -6.92 -12.64 2.34
N CYS A 66 -6.48 -12.40 3.57
CA CYS A 66 -5.10 -12.01 3.82
C CYS A 66 -4.16 -13.15 3.39
N PRO A 67 -3.13 -12.90 2.57
CA PRO A 67 -2.22 -13.95 2.07
C PRO A 67 -1.32 -14.57 3.15
N ILE A 68 -1.32 -14.03 4.37
CA ILE A 68 -0.46 -14.45 5.47
C ILE A 68 -1.27 -15.26 6.48
N CYS A 69 -2.35 -14.70 7.02
CA CYS A 69 -3.19 -15.37 8.02
C CYS A 69 -4.42 -16.07 7.44
N TYR A 70 -4.70 -15.93 6.14
CA TYR A 70 -5.87 -16.52 5.43
C TYR A 70 -7.25 -16.12 5.96
N GLU A 71 -7.32 -15.18 6.90
CA GLU A 71 -8.57 -14.59 7.38
C GLU A 71 -9.15 -13.62 6.35
N TYR A 72 -10.47 -13.50 6.36
CA TYR A 72 -11.18 -12.60 5.46
C TYR A 72 -11.03 -11.13 5.92
N LEU A 73 -10.50 -10.27 5.04
CA LEU A 73 -10.13 -8.90 5.39
C LEU A 73 -11.32 -8.02 5.82
N PHE A 74 -12.51 -8.29 5.26
CA PHE A 74 -13.69 -7.46 5.54
C PHE A 74 -14.40 -7.83 6.84
N ASP A 75 -14.31 -9.09 7.28
CA ASP A 75 -14.94 -9.56 8.52
C ASP A 75 -14.01 -9.42 9.74
N SER A 76 -12.70 -9.38 9.48
CA SER A 76 -11.71 -9.17 10.52
C SER A 76 -11.80 -7.76 11.11
N LEU A 77 -11.79 -7.66 12.44
CA LEU A 77 -11.66 -6.40 13.17
C LEU A 77 -10.24 -5.82 13.13
N ARG A 78 -9.29 -6.54 12.51
CA ARG A 78 -7.90 -6.12 12.41
C ARG A 78 -7.76 -5.04 11.34
N GLU A 79 -6.91 -4.06 11.61
CA GLU A 79 -6.58 -3.01 10.65
C GLU A 79 -6.01 -3.61 9.36
N SER A 80 -6.53 -3.17 8.23
CA SER A 80 -6.07 -3.57 6.89
C SER A 80 -5.43 -2.39 6.18
N SER A 81 -4.29 -2.61 5.52
CA SER A 81 -3.61 -1.63 4.67
C SER A 81 -3.71 -2.02 3.20
N VAL A 82 -3.87 -1.02 2.33
CA VAL A 82 -3.82 -1.17 0.88
C VAL A 82 -2.37 -0.94 0.44
N LEU A 83 -1.77 -1.90 -0.23
CA LEU A 83 -0.43 -1.79 -0.81
C LEU A 83 -0.45 -0.94 -2.07
N ARG A 84 0.74 -0.47 -2.53
CA ARG A 84 0.86 0.32 -3.76
C ARG A 84 0.42 -0.43 -5.01
N CYS A 85 0.57 -1.76 -5.02
CA CYS A 85 0.07 -2.61 -6.09
C CYS A 85 -1.45 -2.79 -6.07
N GLY A 86 -2.18 -2.18 -5.13
CA GLY A 86 -3.64 -2.25 -5.00
C GLY A 86 -4.17 -3.48 -4.26
N HIS A 87 -3.32 -4.45 -3.89
CA HIS A 87 -3.69 -5.56 -3.01
C HIS A 87 -3.73 -5.13 -1.55
N THR A 88 -4.58 -5.77 -0.75
CA THR A 88 -4.76 -5.43 0.66
C THR A 88 -4.38 -6.57 1.58
N MET A 89 -3.88 -6.24 2.76
CA MET A 89 -3.53 -7.21 3.81
C MET A 89 -3.70 -6.58 5.19
N HIS A 90 -3.73 -7.39 6.24
CA HIS A 90 -3.70 -6.86 7.61
C HIS A 90 -2.40 -6.10 7.87
N LEU A 91 -2.49 -4.98 8.58
CA LEU A 91 -1.33 -4.16 8.95
C LEU A 91 -0.32 -4.96 9.80
N GLN A 92 -0.83 -5.82 10.68
CA GLN A 92 0.02 -6.68 11.51
C GLN A 92 0.78 -7.71 10.67
N CYS A 93 0.09 -8.36 9.72
CA CYS A 93 0.71 -9.28 8.77
C CYS A 93 1.70 -8.55 7.85
N PHE A 94 1.40 -7.32 7.45
CA PHE A 94 2.33 -6.47 6.71
C PHE A 94 3.61 -6.22 7.50
N HIS A 95 3.53 -5.84 8.78
CA HIS A 95 4.70 -5.65 9.63
C HIS A 95 5.50 -6.94 9.84
N GLU A 96 4.84 -8.08 10.01
CA GLU A 96 5.51 -9.38 10.14
C GLU A 96 6.29 -9.73 8.87
N MET A 97 5.70 -9.51 7.70
CA MET A 97 6.36 -9.69 6.42
C MET A 97 7.61 -8.80 6.28
N LEU A 98 7.57 -7.56 6.77
CA LEU A 98 8.74 -6.67 6.79
C LEU A 98 9.84 -7.14 7.74
N LYS A 99 9.49 -7.75 8.88
CA LYS A 99 10.48 -8.34 9.79
C LYS A 99 11.25 -9.51 9.19
N HIS A 100 10.69 -10.16 8.16
CA HIS A 100 11.31 -11.25 7.42
C HIS A 100 12.00 -10.80 6.12
N ASP A 101 12.27 -9.49 5.96
CA ASP A 101 12.91 -8.89 4.78
C ASP A 101 12.17 -9.18 3.45
N LYS A 102 10.84 -9.40 3.52
CA LYS A 102 10.00 -9.61 2.34
C LYS A 102 9.29 -8.31 1.96
N PHE A 103 9.82 -7.59 0.98
CA PHE A 103 9.27 -6.31 0.52
C PHE A 103 8.41 -6.42 -0.76
N THR A 104 8.05 -7.63 -1.15
CA THR A 104 7.26 -7.92 -2.36
C THR A 104 5.86 -8.39 -1.98
N CYS A 105 4.87 -7.95 -2.75
CA CYS A 105 3.51 -8.42 -2.57
C CYS A 105 3.43 -9.93 -2.88
N PRO A 106 2.90 -10.78 -1.99
CA PRO A 106 2.80 -12.22 -2.24
C PRO A 106 1.80 -12.56 -3.36
N MET A 107 0.91 -11.65 -3.72
CA MET A 107 -0.12 -11.87 -4.75
C MET A 107 0.36 -11.53 -6.17
N CYS A 108 1.26 -10.54 -6.32
CA CYS A 108 1.67 -10.05 -7.63
C CYS A 108 3.17 -9.82 -7.79
N SER A 109 3.97 -10.12 -6.76
CA SER A 109 5.42 -9.95 -6.73
C SER A 109 5.95 -8.53 -6.95
N VAL A 110 5.05 -7.53 -7.00
CA VAL A 110 5.41 -6.11 -7.10
C VAL A 110 6.01 -5.63 -5.79
N SER A 111 7.07 -4.83 -5.87
CA SER A 111 7.70 -4.21 -4.71
C SER A 111 6.75 -3.22 -4.03
N ILE A 112 6.65 -3.33 -2.72
CA ILE A 112 5.74 -2.52 -1.91
C ILE A 112 6.38 -1.16 -1.62
N PHE A 113 7.70 -1.15 -1.43
CA PHE A 113 8.50 0.03 -1.13
C PHE A 113 9.14 0.63 -2.37
N ASP A 114 9.38 1.93 -2.27
CA ASP A 114 10.23 2.64 -3.20
C ASP A 114 11.66 2.36 -2.74
N MET A 115 12.29 1.35 -3.35
CA MET A 115 13.63 0.93 -2.95
C MET A 115 14.59 2.12 -2.95
N GLU A 116 14.42 3.09 -3.85
CA GLU A 116 15.24 4.30 -3.86
C GLU A 116 15.07 5.17 -2.61
N LYS A 117 13.85 5.36 -2.10
CA LYS A 117 13.63 6.17 -0.89
C LYS A 117 14.05 5.42 0.37
N PHE A 118 13.85 4.10 0.40
CA PHE A 118 14.28 3.25 1.51
C PHE A 118 15.81 3.17 1.58
N LEU A 119 16.48 2.94 0.43
CA LEU A 119 17.94 2.97 0.32
C LEU A 119 18.50 4.35 0.67
N ARG A 120 17.89 5.45 0.20
CA ARG A 120 18.31 6.81 0.58
C ARG A 120 18.17 7.08 2.08
N ALA A 121 17.13 6.54 2.74
CA ALA A 121 16.96 6.67 4.18
C ALA A 121 18.02 5.86 4.94
N LEU A 122 18.31 4.64 4.49
CA LEU A 122 19.41 3.82 5.03
C LEU A 122 20.77 4.48 4.81
N ASP A 123 21.04 5.04 3.62
CA ASP A 123 22.28 5.77 3.32
C ASP A 123 22.44 7.01 4.20
N ALA A 124 21.33 7.68 4.56
CA ALA A 124 21.35 8.82 5.48
C ALA A 124 21.71 8.41 6.92
N GLU A 125 21.36 7.20 7.35
CA GLU A 125 21.74 6.65 8.67
C GLU A 125 23.14 6.03 8.65
N VAL A 126 23.55 5.39 7.55
CA VAL A 126 24.89 4.81 7.33
C VAL A 126 25.96 5.88 7.08
N GLY A 127 25.57 7.12 6.78
CA GLY A 127 26.46 8.29 6.79
C GLY A 127 27.15 8.54 8.14
N ILE A 128 26.76 7.84 9.22
CA ILE A 128 27.31 7.97 10.58
C ILE A 128 28.17 6.75 10.98
N SER A 129 28.05 5.59 10.31
CA SER A 129 28.91 4.42 10.60
C SER A 129 29.89 4.17 9.46
N SER A 130 31.12 4.61 9.67
CA SER A 130 32.27 4.49 8.77
C SER A 130 32.43 3.10 8.13
N VAL A 131 32.22 3.00 6.82
CA VAL A 131 33.00 2.08 5.99
C VAL A 131 34.12 2.88 5.34
N ARG A 132 35.24 2.92 6.04
CA ARG A 132 36.54 3.32 5.50
C ARG A 132 36.91 2.28 4.44
N SER A 133 36.75 2.61 3.18
CA SER A 133 37.42 1.91 2.07
C SER A 133 37.68 2.91 0.96
N THR A 134 38.88 3.47 1.04
CA THR A 134 39.55 4.26 0.01
C THR A 134 39.72 3.42 -1.26
N ALA A 135 39.12 3.85 -2.37
CA ALA A 135 39.65 3.60 -3.71
C ALA A 135 38.96 4.50 -4.75
N THR A 136 39.51 5.70 -4.90
CA THR A 136 39.40 6.50 -6.12
C THR A 136 40.14 5.77 -7.24
N ILE A 137 39.47 5.37 -8.33
CA ILE A 137 39.99 5.33 -9.72
C ILE A 137 38.74 5.50 -10.60
N SER A 138 38.44 6.71 -11.07
CA SER A 138 38.90 7.28 -12.34
C SER A 138 38.40 6.49 -13.57
N SER A 139 37.57 7.18 -14.36
CA SER A 139 37.56 7.14 -15.84
C SER A 139 37.65 5.78 -16.53
N TRP A 140 36.53 5.28 -17.06
CA TRP A 140 36.56 4.44 -18.26
C TRP A 140 35.74 5.08 -19.39
N VAL A 141 36.52 5.81 -20.16
CA VAL A 141 36.46 6.23 -21.57
C VAL A 141 35.47 5.45 -22.48
N PRO A 142 34.84 6.12 -23.47
CA PRO A 142 33.91 5.54 -24.44
C PRO A 142 34.62 4.65 -25.48
N PHE A 143 34.00 3.54 -25.90
CA PHE A 143 34.40 2.84 -27.13
C PHE A 143 33.19 2.18 -27.83
N ARG A 144 32.80 2.77 -28.96
CA ARG A 144 32.21 2.06 -30.12
C ARG A 144 33.20 0.98 -30.56
N VAL A 145 32.75 -0.25 -30.83
CA VAL A 145 32.73 -0.89 -32.17
C VAL A 145 32.30 -2.37 -32.10
N ASN A 146 31.44 -2.72 -33.08
CA ASN A 146 31.30 -3.98 -33.82
C ASN A 146 31.12 -5.35 -33.13
N PHE A 147 29.91 -5.90 -33.36
CA PHE A 147 29.57 -7.26 -33.86
C PHE A 147 30.75 -8.04 -34.50
N PRO A 148 30.81 -9.39 -34.38
CA PRO A 148 29.81 -10.31 -34.98
C PRO A 148 29.47 -11.51 -34.05
N PHE A 149 28.31 -12.15 -34.12
CA PHE A 149 28.04 -13.31 -34.99
C PHE A 149 26.58 -13.77 -34.77
N THR A 150 25.82 -13.87 -35.88
CA THR A 150 24.85 -14.93 -36.24
C THR A 150 23.60 -15.16 -35.37
N PHE A 151 22.39 -15.47 -35.88
CA PHE A 151 21.99 -16.19 -37.09
C PHE A 151 20.68 -15.62 -37.64
N LEU A 152 20.54 -15.68 -38.97
CA LEU A 152 19.30 -15.48 -39.71
C LEU A 152 18.21 -16.47 -39.27
N ALA A 153 16.96 -16.01 -39.29
CA ALA A 153 15.80 -16.85 -39.58
C ALA A 153 14.89 -16.09 -40.57
N PRO A 154 14.62 -16.66 -41.75
CA PRO A 154 13.31 -16.48 -42.37
C PRO A 154 12.71 -17.84 -42.78
N ALA A 155 11.43 -18.01 -42.47
CA ALA A 155 10.43 -18.70 -43.28
C ALA A 155 9.06 -18.16 -42.87
#